data_AF-A0A2G6LUY7-F1
#
_entry.id   AF-A0A2G6LUY7-F1
#
_cell.length_a   1.000
_cell.length_b   1.000
_cell.length_c   1.000
_cell.angle_alpha   90.00
_cell.angle_beta   90.00
_cell.angle_gamma   90.00
#
_symmetry.space_group_name_H-M   'P 1'
#
loop_
_entity.id
_entity.type
_entity.pdbx_description
1 polymer ?
#
loop_
_entity_poly.entity_id
_entity_poly.type
_entity_poly.pdbx_seq_one_letter_code
_entity_poly.pdbx_strand_id
1 'polypeptide(L)'
;MNWSDKKSGFEVIDVRKAVGNFLPGFLRKAASINSGEGICVVQSFEPVPLYSAMSDLGFQHETEKAGETEYRVYFYRTEVKEPEYAGGGDMPLKPTAILNFKSIDDKLADIVVNFWDLVWNGEEPAIDMKTRLLLSLANGVGAGRFRQATRELVKAWSAGVTVAELDELFTLLVWNGGIGTFASEIGPSPLFGAYRMIKSMDSAGKSRNDIMAELLEKFGNRNPEVKVNQ
;
A
#
# COMPACT_ATOMS: atom_id res chain seq x y z
N MET A 1 -4.19 -1.29 -33.62
CA MET A 1 -2.71 -1.32 -33.42
C MET A 1 -2.46 -1.88 -32.04
N ASN A 2 -1.56 -2.85 -31.93
CA ASN A 2 -1.13 -3.34 -30.63
C ASN A 2 -0.19 -2.29 -30.02
N TRP A 3 -0.40 -1.90 -28.77
CA TRP A 3 0.50 -0.93 -28.13
C TRP A 3 1.89 -1.53 -27.90
N SER A 4 2.02 -2.87 -27.87
CA SER A 4 3.30 -3.57 -27.73
C SER A 4 4.30 -3.20 -28.84
N ASP A 5 3.83 -2.77 -30.01
CA ASP A 5 4.69 -2.30 -31.12
C ASP A 5 5.40 -0.97 -30.79
N LYS A 6 4.88 -0.21 -29.80
CA LYS A 6 5.41 1.10 -29.39
C LYS A 6 6.46 1.01 -28.27
N LYS A 7 6.70 -0.18 -27.69
CA LYS A 7 7.56 -0.36 -26.52
C LYS A 7 8.97 0.20 -26.69
N SER A 8 9.54 0.09 -27.89
CA SER A 8 10.89 0.58 -28.21
C SER A 8 11.02 2.11 -28.07
N GLY A 9 9.91 2.84 -28.13
CA GLY A 9 9.86 4.29 -27.94
C GLY A 9 9.57 4.75 -26.51
N PHE A 10 9.33 3.82 -25.57
CA PHE A 10 9.03 4.20 -24.19
C PHE A 10 10.29 4.68 -23.47
N GLU A 11 10.15 5.71 -22.65
CA GLU A 11 11.22 6.14 -21.77
C GLU A 11 11.56 5.01 -20.78
N VAL A 12 12.85 4.71 -20.61
CA VAL A 12 13.32 3.65 -19.71
C VAL A 12 13.78 4.25 -18.39
N ILE A 13 13.18 3.83 -17.28
CA ILE A 13 13.62 4.13 -15.92
C ILE A 13 14.22 2.86 -15.30
N ASP A 14 15.53 2.83 -15.16
CA ASP A 14 16.23 1.76 -14.44
C ASP A 14 16.31 2.07 -12.94
N VAL A 15 15.60 1.29 -12.14
CA VAL A 15 15.52 1.42 -10.68
C VAL A 15 16.30 0.32 -9.95
N ARG A 16 17.11 -0.49 -10.65
CA ARG A 16 17.92 -1.56 -10.01
C ARG A 16 18.96 -1.01 -9.04
N LYS A 17 19.45 0.20 -9.28
CA LYS A 17 20.39 0.93 -8.41
C LYS A 17 19.72 1.99 -7.53
N ALA A 18 18.39 2.09 -7.56
CA ALA A 18 17.68 3.06 -6.75
C ALA A 18 17.82 2.70 -5.26
N VAL A 19 18.14 3.70 -4.44
CA VAL A 19 18.22 3.59 -2.98
C VAL A 19 16.99 4.26 -2.39
N GLY A 20 16.29 3.55 -1.50
CA GLY A 20 15.04 4.03 -0.88
C GLY A 20 13.82 3.97 -1.81
N ASN A 21 12.69 4.49 -1.32
CA ASN A 21 11.41 4.37 -2.02
C ASN A 21 11.27 5.34 -3.20
N PHE A 22 11.40 4.80 -4.41
CA PHE A 22 11.20 5.56 -5.66
C PHE A 22 9.72 5.76 -6.04
N LEU A 23 8.79 5.04 -5.40
CA LEU A 23 7.37 5.01 -5.78
C LEU A 23 6.72 6.40 -5.88
N PRO A 24 6.87 7.33 -4.90
CA PRO A 24 6.20 8.63 -4.97
C PRO A 24 6.73 9.50 -6.12
N GLY A 25 8.02 9.42 -6.42
CA GLY A 25 8.62 10.12 -7.55
C GLY A 25 8.17 9.53 -8.88
N PHE A 26 8.15 8.20 -8.96
CA PHE A 26 7.68 7.47 -10.14
C PHE A 26 6.21 7.76 -10.45
N LEU A 27 5.31 7.72 -9.46
CA LEU A 27 3.88 7.96 -9.68
C LEU A 27 3.58 9.41 -10.08
N ARG A 28 4.32 10.40 -9.55
CA ARG A 28 4.23 11.78 -10.03
C ARG A 28 4.60 11.91 -11.51
N LYS A 29 5.64 11.18 -11.94
CA LYS A 29 6.04 11.16 -13.34
C LYS A 29 5.00 10.43 -14.20
N ALA A 30 4.52 9.28 -13.76
CA ALA A 30 3.47 8.53 -14.46
C ALA A 30 2.19 9.36 -14.65
N ALA A 31 1.81 10.19 -13.67
CA ALA A 31 0.66 11.08 -13.78
C ALA A 31 0.76 12.10 -14.94
N SER A 32 1.99 12.50 -15.32
CA SER A 32 2.25 13.46 -16.41
C SER A 32 2.29 12.86 -17.82
N ILE A 33 2.24 11.53 -17.95
CA ILE A 33 2.27 10.83 -19.24
C ILE A 33 0.90 10.91 -19.90
N ASN A 34 0.81 11.23 -21.19
CA ASN A 34 -0.48 11.34 -21.87
C ASN A 34 -1.05 9.98 -22.27
N SER A 35 -2.38 9.93 -22.52
CA SER A 35 -2.97 8.75 -23.18
C SER A 35 -2.29 8.52 -24.54
N GLY A 36 -1.93 7.28 -24.82
CA GLY A 36 -1.22 6.88 -26.04
C GLY A 36 0.30 6.82 -25.90
N GLU A 37 0.86 7.23 -24.76
CA GLU A 37 2.28 7.17 -24.40
C GLU A 37 2.55 6.06 -23.37
N GLY A 38 3.82 5.81 -23.07
CA GLY A 38 4.21 4.75 -22.13
C GLY A 38 5.59 4.94 -21.53
N ILE A 39 5.87 4.13 -20.51
CA ILE A 39 7.12 4.13 -19.75
C ILE A 39 7.55 2.70 -19.43
N CYS A 40 8.85 2.43 -19.50
CA CYS A 40 9.45 1.15 -19.13
C CYS A 40 10.16 1.28 -17.78
N VAL A 41 9.89 0.36 -16.86
CA VAL A 41 10.59 0.24 -15.57
C VAL A 41 11.47 -0.99 -15.60
N VAL A 42 12.76 -0.83 -15.29
CA VAL A 42 13.71 -1.94 -15.15
C VAL A 42 14.01 -2.17 -13.67
N GLN A 43 13.75 -3.38 -13.17
CA GLN A 43 13.95 -3.77 -11.77
C GLN A 43 14.58 -5.18 -11.69
N SER A 44 15.16 -5.47 -10.54
CA SER A 44 15.93 -6.69 -10.23
C SER A 44 15.05 -7.86 -9.81
N PHE A 45 13.85 -7.55 -9.35
CA PHE A 45 12.78 -8.45 -8.98
C PHE A 45 11.48 -7.93 -9.61
N GLU A 46 10.44 -8.75 -9.64
CA GLU A 46 9.18 -8.32 -10.26
C GLU A 46 8.51 -7.20 -9.46
N PRO A 47 8.24 -6.01 -10.04
CA PRO A 47 7.74 -4.88 -9.27
C PRO A 47 6.21 -4.92 -9.13
N VAL A 48 5.68 -6.05 -8.64
CA VAL A 48 4.24 -6.34 -8.49
C VAL A 48 3.43 -5.21 -7.85
N PRO A 49 3.91 -4.50 -6.79
CA PRO A 49 3.16 -3.39 -6.20
C PRO A 49 2.90 -2.21 -7.15
N LEU A 50 3.63 -2.09 -8.26
CA LEU A 50 3.42 -1.05 -9.27
C LEU A 50 2.19 -1.31 -10.15
N TYR A 51 1.79 -2.56 -10.36
CA TYR A 51 0.76 -2.91 -11.35
C TYR A 51 -0.59 -2.29 -11.02
N SER A 52 -1.08 -2.48 -9.79
CA SER A 52 -2.31 -1.84 -9.31
C SER A 52 -2.19 -0.31 -9.36
N ALA A 53 -1.11 0.25 -8.80
CA ALA A 53 -0.92 1.69 -8.75
C ALA A 53 -0.92 2.36 -10.14
N MET A 54 -0.37 1.70 -11.16
CA MET A 54 -0.37 2.18 -12.54
C MET A 54 -1.74 1.98 -13.22
N SER A 55 -2.43 0.87 -12.94
CA SER A 55 -3.79 0.63 -13.41
C SER A 55 -4.76 1.73 -12.97
N ASP A 56 -4.62 2.22 -11.75
CA ASP A 56 -5.46 3.31 -11.20
C ASP A 56 -5.19 4.66 -11.86
N LEU A 57 -4.04 4.82 -12.51
CA LEU A 57 -3.71 5.98 -13.35
C LEU A 57 -4.15 5.79 -14.81
N GLY A 58 -4.73 4.64 -15.15
CA GLY A 58 -5.20 4.30 -16.49
C GLY A 58 -4.15 3.65 -17.39
N PHE A 59 -3.16 2.96 -16.79
CA PHE A 59 -2.17 2.19 -17.53
C PHE A 59 -2.51 0.72 -17.61
N GLN A 60 -2.22 0.11 -18.76
CA GLN A 60 -2.03 -1.33 -18.89
C GLN A 60 -0.53 -1.65 -18.83
N HIS A 61 -0.18 -2.90 -18.56
CA HIS A 61 1.23 -3.30 -18.51
C HIS A 61 1.51 -4.63 -19.20
N GLU A 62 2.76 -4.83 -19.57
CA GLU A 62 3.31 -6.10 -19.98
C GLU A 62 4.68 -6.26 -19.33
N THR A 63 4.95 -7.44 -18.77
CA THR A 63 6.18 -7.74 -18.04
C THR A 63 7.03 -8.75 -18.81
N GLU A 64 8.31 -8.45 -18.94
CA GLU A 64 9.32 -9.30 -19.57
C GLU A 64 10.42 -9.60 -18.55
N LYS A 65 10.68 -10.89 -18.29
CA LYS A 65 11.85 -11.32 -17.52
C LYS A 65 13.04 -11.49 -18.47
N ALA A 66 13.80 -10.41 -18.65
CA ALA A 66 14.93 -10.34 -19.57
C ALA A 66 16.22 -11.00 -19.02
N GLY A 67 16.24 -11.38 -17.74
CA GLY A 67 17.34 -12.11 -17.11
C GLY A 67 16.99 -12.58 -15.69
N GLU A 68 17.94 -13.20 -15.00
CA GLU A 68 17.71 -13.66 -13.61
C GLU A 68 17.34 -12.53 -12.66
N THR A 69 18.00 -11.38 -12.82
CA THR A 69 17.78 -10.15 -12.03
C THR A 69 17.42 -8.96 -12.92
N GLU A 70 16.68 -9.21 -14.00
CA GLU A 70 16.23 -8.17 -14.91
C GLU A 70 14.79 -8.39 -15.34
N TYR A 71 13.90 -7.60 -14.76
CA TYR A 71 12.51 -7.44 -15.12
C TYR A 71 12.34 -6.11 -15.84
N ARG A 72 11.72 -6.15 -17.03
CA ARG A 72 11.31 -4.99 -17.80
C ARG A 72 9.80 -4.93 -17.82
N VAL A 73 9.23 -3.91 -17.19
CA VAL A 73 7.78 -3.72 -17.17
C VAL A 73 7.45 -2.51 -18.03
N TYR A 74 6.70 -2.75 -19.09
CA TYR A 74 6.24 -1.70 -20.00
C TYR A 74 4.83 -1.30 -19.58
N PHE A 75 4.65 -0.04 -19.18
CA PHE A 75 3.36 0.55 -18.88
C PHE A 75 2.91 1.43 -20.05
N TYR A 76 1.69 1.21 -20.54
CA TYR A 76 1.09 2.01 -21.60
C TYR A 76 -0.20 2.67 -21.11
N ARG A 77 -0.30 3.99 -21.28
CA ARG A 77 -1.46 4.74 -20.81
C ARG A 77 -2.59 4.66 -21.83
N THR A 78 -3.66 3.95 -21.48
CA THR A 78 -4.86 3.87 -22.33
C THR A 78 -5.78 5.07 -22.11
N GLU A 79 -5.85 5.54 -20.88
CA GLU A 79 -6.70 6.68 -20.47
C GLU A 79 -6.08 7.42 -19.30
N VAL A 80 -6.53 8.66 -19.08
CA VAL A 80 -6.12 9.46 -17.92
C VAL A 80 -7.18 9.28 -16.84
N LYS A 81 -6.81 8.61 -15.76
CA LYS A 81 -7.61 8.51 -14.54
C LYS A 81 -7.03 9.39 -13.44
N GLU A 82 -7.91 9.97 -12.63
CA GLU A 82 -7.54 10.64 -11.39
C GLU A 82 -7.35 9.59 -10.29
N PRO A 83 -6.20 9.60 -9.58
CA PRO A 83 -5.95 8.64 -8.51
C PRO A 83 -6.87 8.91 -7.32
N GLU A 84 -7.39 7.83 -6.73
CA GLU A 84 -8.33 7.88 -5.60
C GLU A 84 -7.69 8.45 -4.32
N TYR A 85 -6.38 8.27 -4.15
CA TYR A 85 -5.62 8.75 -2.99
C TYR A 85 -4.39 9.58 -3.40
N ALA A 86 -4.09 10.60 -2.59
CA ALA A 86 -2.87 11.40 -2.71
C ALA A 86 -1.63 10.51 -2.51
N GLY A 87 -1.02 10.10 -3.61
CA GLY A 87 0.09 9.14 -3.61
C GLY A 87 0.05 8.12 -4.75
N GLY A 88 -1.08 8.00 -5.46
CA GLY A 88 -1.27 7.10 -6.62
C GLY A 88 -1.47 5.65 -6.20
N GLY A 89 -2.67 5.13 -6.43
CA GLY A 89 -3.02 3.72 -6.27
C GLY A 89 -4.23 3.43 -5.36
N ASP A 90 -4.82 2.25 -5.52
CA ASP A 90 -6.07 1.71 -4.94
C ASP A 90 -5.97 1.46 -3.42
N MET A 91 -4.75 1.27 -2.90
CA MET A 91 -4.54 1.04 -1.47
C MET A 91 -3.41 1.91 -0.91
N PRO A 92 -3.65 2.68 0.17
CA PRO A 92 -2.63 3.46 0.84
C PRO A 92 -1.59 2.54 1.51
N LEU A 93 -0.42 3.11 1.83
CA LEU A 93 0.60 2.42 2.65
C LEU A 93 1.13 1.09 2.04
N LYS A 94 1.32 1.07 0.71
CA LYS A 94 1.99 -0.01 -0.05
C LYS A 94 3.30 -0.47 0.64
N PRO A 95 3.72 -1.74 0.46
CA PRO A 95 4.83 -2.37 1.20
C PRO A 95 6.21 -1.91 0.70
N THR A 96 6.52 -0.62 0.88
CA THR A 96 7.79 -0.01 0.42
C THR A 96 9.03 -0.57 1.11
N ALA A 97 8.86 -1.24 2.26
CA ALA A 97 9.91 -1.97 2.97
C ALA A 97 10.60 -3.05 2.12
N ILE A 98 9.96 -3.52 1.04
CA ILE A 98 10.51 -4.55 0.15
C ILE A 98 11.86 -4.14 -0.43
N LEU A 99 12.04 -2.84 -0.67
CA LEU A 99 13.30 -2.27 -1.17
C LEU A 99 14.45 -2.41 -0.18
N ASN A 100 14.18 -2.57 1.12
CA ASN A 100 15.22 -2.81 2.11
C ASN A 100 15.72 -4.26 2.02
N PHE A 101 14.85 -5.23 1.71
CA PHE A 101 15.30 -6.62 1.50
C PHE A 101 16.19 -6.73 0.27
N LYS A 102 15.97 -5.88 -0.74
CA LYS A 102 16.87 -5.77 -1.90
C LYS A 102 18.30 -5.39 -1.49
N SER A 103 18.46 -4.56 -0.45
CA SER A 103 19.80 -4.20 0.06
C SER A 103 20.54 -5.39 0.70
N ILE A 104 19.80 -6.45 1.05
CA ILE A 104 20.34 -7.70 1.57
C ILE A 104 20.63 -8.67 0.41
N ASP A 105 19.60 -8.97 -0.39
CA ASP A 105 19.68 -9.92 -1.51
C ASP A 105 18.48 -9.76 -2.47
N ASP A 106 18.74 -9.83 -3.78
CA ASP A 106 17.69 -9.66 -4.81
C ASP A 106 16.67 -10.80 -4.81
N LYS A 107 17.11 -12.05 -4.57
CA LYS A 107 16.22 -13.22 -4.50
C LYS A 107 15.36 -13.18 -3.24
N LEU A 108 15.88 -12.68 -2.13
CA LEU A 108 15.07 -12.43 -0.94
C LEU A 108 13.98 -11.40 -1.22
N ALA A 109 14.30 -10.28 -1.88
CA ALA A 109 13.30 -9.28 -2.24
C ALA A 109 12.21 -9.86 -3.14
N ASP A 110 12.59 -10.68 -4.13
CA ASP A 110 11.66 -11.38 -5.02
C ASP A 110 10.73 -12.34 -4.25
N ILE A 111 11.28 -13.17 -3.35
CA ILE A 111 10.47 -14.07 -2.51
C ILE A 111 9.47 -13.27 -1.65
N VAL A 112 9.92 -12.17 -1.04
CA VAL A 112 9.06 -11.34 -0.17
C VAL A 112 7.96 -10.65 -0.98
N VAL A 113 8.25 -10.17 -2.19
CA VAL A 113 7.22 -9.56 -3.07
C VAL A 113 6.14 -10.58 -3.44
N ASN A 114 6.56 -11.79 -3.82
CA ASN A 114 5.65 -12.85 -4.22
C ASN A 114 4.84 -13.38 -3.03
N PHE A 115 5.45 -13.46 -1.85
CA PHE A 115 4.73 -13.79 -0.62
C PHE A 115 3.70 -12.71 -0.26
N TRP A 116 4.05 -11.43 -0.41
CA TRP A 116 3.09 -10.34 -0.21
C TRP A 116 1.93 -10.43 -1.21
N ASP A 117 2.22 -10.69 -2.48
CA ASP A 117 1.21 -10.83 -3.53
C ASP A 117 0.24 -11.99 -3.25
N LEU A 118 0.77 -13.16 -2.86
CA LEU A 118 -0.01 -14.32 -2.44
C LEU A 118 -0.99 -13.98 -1.30
N VAL A 119 -0.55 -13.18 -0.32
CA VAL A 119 -1.37 -12.84 0.86
C VAL A 119 -2.49 -11.84 0.52
N TRP A 120 -2.19 -10.85 -0.32
CA TRP A 120 -3.08 -9.69 -0.50
C TRP A 120 -3.86 -9.71 -1.83
N ASN A 121 -3.27 -10.23 -2.90
CA ASN A 121 -3.80 -10.14 -4.26
C ASN A 121 -4.16 -11.51 -4.87
N GLY A 122 -4.30 -12.55 -4.03
CA GLY A 122 -4.73 -13.86 -4.51
C GLY A 122 -6.02 -13.79 -5.34
N GLU A 123 -6.03 -14.51 -6.46
CA GLU A 123 -7.19 -14.64 -7.34
C GLU A 123 -8.36 -15.30 -6.58
N GLU A 124 -9.58 -14.77 -6.74
CA GLU A 124 -10.80 -15.28 -6.10
C GLU A 124 -10.68 -15.55 -4.59
N PRO A 125 -10.37 -14.52 -3.78
CA PRO A 125 -10.07 -14.73 -2.37
C PRO A 125 -11.31 -15.15 -1.57
N ALA A 126 -11.16 -16.23 -0.79
CA ALA A 126 -12.23 -16.75 0.06
C ALA A 126 -12.64 -15.81 1.21
N ILE A 127 -11.75 -14.90 1.62
CA ILE A 127 -12.02 -13.86 2.62
C ILE A 127 -11.93 -12.50 1.93
N ASP A 128 -12.93 -11.65 2.11
CA ASP A 128 -12.92 -10.32 1.49
C ASP A 128 -11.81 -9.42 2.08
N MET A 129 -11.46 -8.35 1.36
CA MET A 129 -10.35 -7.47 1.75
C MET A 129 -10.58 -6.80 3.10
N LYS A 130 -11.82 -6.37 3.39
CA LYS A 130 -12.18 -5.68 4.63
C LYS A 130 -11.94 -6.61 5.83
N THR A 131 -12.45 -7.83 5.75
CA THR A 131 -12.26 -8.86 6.78
C THR A 131 -10.79 -9.22 6.96
N ARG A 132 -10.03 -9.40 5.87
CA ARG A 132 -8.57 -9.67 5.95
C ARG A 132 -7.80 -8.57 6.67
N LEU A 133 -8.10 -7.30 6.39
CA LEU A 133 -7.45 -6.17 7.04
C LEU A 133 -7.77 -6.09 8.54
N LEU A 134 -9.02 -6.36 8.93
CA LEU A 134 -9.41 -6.42 10.34
C LEU A 134 -8.70 -7.56 11.09
N LEU A 135 -8.59 -8.75 10.47
CA LEU A 135 -7.83 -9.87 11.03
C LEU A 135 -6.33 -9.55 11.15
N SER A 136 -5.75 -8.93 10.12
CA SER A 136 -4.34 -8.51 10.13
C SER A 136 -4.06 -7.47 11.20
N LEU A 137 -4.96 -6.49 11.37
CA LEU A 137 -4.93 -5.51 12.46
C LEU A 137 -4.95 -6.20 13.82
N ALA A 138 -5.92 -7.09 14.06
CA ALA A 138 -6.06 -7.82 15.33
C ALA A 138 -4.82 -8.66 15.65
N ASN A 139 -4.29 -9.39 14.65
CA ASN A 139 -3.05 -10.15 14.77
C ASN A 139 -1.85 -9.25 15.09
N GLY A 140 -1.77 -8.08 14.45
CA GLY A 140 -0.77 -7.06 14.75
C GLY A 140 -0.84 -6.57 16.20
N VAL A 141 -2.04 -6.37 16.74
CA VAL A 141 -2.25 -6.02 18.16
C VAL A 141 -1.81 -7.15 19.07
N GLY A 142 -2.23 -8.39 18.81
CA GLY A 142 -1.85 -9.56 19.60
C GLY A 142 -0.34 -9.79 19.66
N ALA A 143 0.39 -9.39 18.62
CA ALA A 143 1.85 -9.45 18.55
C ALA A 143 2.56 -8.19 19.12
N GLY A 144 1.83 -7.22 19.68
CA GLY A 144 2.40 -5.94 20.16
C GLY A 144 2.95 -5.04 19.04
N ARG A 145 2.62 -5.30 17.78
CA ARG A 145 3.12 -4.59 16.60
C ARG A 145 2.23 -3.40 16.25
N PHE A 146 2.07 -2.45 17.17
CA PHE A 146 1.13 -1.33 17.03
C PHE A 146 1.38 -0.45 15.80
N ARG A 147 2.64 -0.30 15.37
CA ARG A 147 2.96 0.35 14.09
C ARG A 147 2.29 -0.36 12.92
N GLN A 148 2.40 -1.68 12.84
CA GLN A 148 1.79 -2.46 11.77
C GLN A 148 0.27 -2.40 11.88
N ALA A 149 -0.29 -2.60 13.08
CA ALA A 149 -1.72 -2.53 13.31
C ALA A 149 -2.32 -1.17 12.89
N THR A 150 -1.61 -0.06 13.17
CA THR A 150 -2.02 1.28 12.71
C THR A 150 -2.09 1.36 11.19
N ARG A 151 -1.10 0.80 10.48
CA ARG A 151 -1.11 0.76 9.01
C ARG A 151 -2.27 -0.06 8.47
N GLU A 152 -2.58 -1.20 9.10
CA GLU A 152 -3.73 -2.02 8.71
C GLU A 152 -5.07 -1.31 8.98
N LEU A 153 -5.18 -0.53 10.06
CA LEU A 153 -6.35 0.32 10.32
C LEU A 153 -6.56 1.37 9.22
N VAL A 154 -5.50 2.05 8.77
CA VAL A 154 -5.59 3.04 7.69
C VAL A 154 -6.06 2.40 6.38
N LYS A 155 -5.52 1.22 6.03
CA LYS A 155 -5.98 0.45 4.86
C LYS A 155 -7.40 -0.08 5.02
N ALA A 156 -7.78 -0.53 6.22
CA ALA A 156 -9.13 -0.97 6.52
C ALA A 156 -10.14 0.17 6.31
N TRP A 157 -9.80 1.38 6.76
CA TRP A 157 -10.62 2.57 6.52
C TRP A 157 -10.72 2.91 5.01
N SER A 158 -9.63 2.81 4.24
CA SER A 158 -9.70 3.00 2.78
C SER A 158 -10.58 1.95 2.10
N ALA A 159 -10.58 0.71 2.62
CA ALA A 159 -11.42 -0.39 2.14
C ALA A 159 -12.89 -0.32 2.62
N GLY A 160 -13.29 0.77 3.30
CA GLY A 160 -14.68 1.00 3.67
C GLY A 160 -15.11 0.46 5.04
N VAL A 161 -14.17 0.08 5.92
CA VAL A 161 -14.51 -0.22 7.33
C VAL A 161 -15.21 0.96 7.98
N THR A 162 -16.25 0.68 8.75
CA THR A 162 -17.06 1.65 9.49
C THR A 162 -16.59 1.84 10.92
N VAL A 163 -17.01 2.93 11.57
CA VAL A 163 -16.76 3.15 13.00
C VAL A 163 -17.37 2.03 13.85
N ALA A 164 -18.58 1.55 13.49
CA ALA A 164 -19.24 0.47 14.21
C ALA A 164 -18.42 -0.84 14.20
N GLU A 165 -17.87 -1.21 13.05
CA GLU A 165 -16.99 -2.39 12.94
C GLU A 165 -15.70 -2.22 13.76
N LEU A 166 -15.12 -1.01 13.78
CA LEU A 166 -13.98 -0.72 14.64
C LEU A 166 -14.36 -0.79 16.13
N ASP A 167 -15.51 -0.27 16.53
CA ASP A 167 -16.01 -0.34 17.91
C ASP A 167 -16.11 -1.78 18.39
N GLU A 168 -16.67 -2.68 17.58
CA GLU A 168 -16.73 -4.12 17.86
C GLU A 168 -15.32 -4.73 17.95
N LEU A 169 -14.45 -4.43 16.99
CA LEU A 169 -13.08 -4.95 17.01
C LEU A 169 -12.32 -4.51 18.27
N PHE A 170 -12.36 -3.22 18.62
CA PHE A 170 -11.67 -2.72 19.81
C PHE A 170 -12.25 -3.31 21.10
N THR A 171 -13.57 -3.61 21.13
CA THR A 171 -14.18 -4.36 22.23
C THR A 171 -13.60 -5.78 22.33
N LEU A 172 -13.45 -6.48 21.20
CA LEU A 172 -12.80 -7.79 21.16
C LEU A 172 -11.33 -7.73 21.58
N LEU A 173 -10.59 -6.68 21.22
CA LEU A 173 -9.21 -6.47 21.65
C LEU A 173 -9.12 -6.32 23.18
N VAL A 174 -10.04 -5.59 23.80
CA VAL A 174 -10.12 -5.47 25.27
C VAL A 174 -10.49 -6.80 25.91
N TRP A 175 -11.47 -7.52 25.35
CA TRP A 175 -11.90 -8.81 25.88
C TRP A 175 -10.78 -9.86 25.85
N ASN A 176 -10.12 -10.02 24.70
CA ASN A 176 -9.10 -11.05 24.50
C ASN A 176 -7.72 -10.63 25.04
N GLY A 177 -7.37 -9.36 24.96
CA GLY A 177 -6.08 -8.83 25.41
C GLY A 177 -6.06 -8.41 26.89
N GLY A 178 -7.24 -8.21 27.50
CA GLY A 178 -7.40 -7.75 28.88
C GLY A 178 -7.37 -6.22 29.01
N ILE A 179 -8.14 -5.71 29.99
CA ILE A 179 -8.28 -4.28 30.27
C ILE A 179 -6.92 -3.63 30.61
N GLY A 180 -6.05 -4.33 31.34
CA GLY A 180 -4.72 -3.83 31.69
C GLY A 180 -3.84 -3.58 30.46
N THR A 181 -3.78 -4.54 29.54
CA THR A 181 -3.08 -4.40 28.25
C THR A 181 -3.67 -3.27 27.42
N PHE A 182 -4.99 -3.14 27.39
CA PHE A 182 -5.61 -2.03 26.70
C PHE A 182 -5.17 -0.68 27.28
N ALA A 183 -5.25 -0.51 28.60
CA ALA A 183 -4.93 0.77 29.23
C ALA A 183 -3.43 1.14 29.12
N SER A 184 -2.53 0.15 29.19
CA SER A 184 -1.08 0.37 29.22
C SER A 184 -0.41 0.35 27.86
N GLU A 185 -0.89 -0.46 26.92
CA GLU A 185 -0.23 -0.65 25.62
C GLU A 185 -1.06 -0.11 24.46
N ILE A 186 -2.34 -0.50 24.35
CA ILE A 186 -3.18 -0.10 23.21
C ILE A 186 -3.58 1.38 23.31
N GLY A 187 -4.00 1.84 24.49
CA GLY A 187 -4.46 3.20 24.77
C GLY A 187 -3.46 4.30 24.40
N PRO A 188 -2.17 4.20 24.77
CA PRO A 188 -1.16 5.17 24.35
C PRO A 188 -0.63 4.95 22.93
N SER A 189 -1.01 3.87 22.25
CA SER A 189 -0.46 3.54 20.93
C SER A 189 -0.98 4.45 19.80
N PRO A 190 -0.22 4.57 18.69
CA PRO A 190 -0.69 5.24 17.48
C PRO A 190 -1.95 4.59 16.88
N LEU A 191 -2.18 3.29 17.13
CA LEU A 191 -3.37 2.59 16.65
C LEU A 191 -4.64 3.17 17.27
N PHE A 192 -4.65 3.33 18.60
CA PHE A 192 -5.80 3.92 19.30
C PHE A 192 -5.93 5.42 18.99
N GLY A 193 -4.82 6.11 18.77
CA GLY A 193 -4.80 7.48 18.23
C GLY A 193 -5.55 7.60 16.89
N ALA A 194 -5.24 6.72 15.93
CA ALA A 194 -5.88 6.70 14.62
C ALA A 194 -7.39 6.37 14.72
N TYR A 195 -7.75 5.36 15.51
CA TYR A 195 -9.15 5.01 15.76
C TYR A 195 -9.95 6.16 16.36
N ARG A 196 -9.43 6.84 17.39
CA ARG A 196 -10.12 8.00 18.00
C ARG A 196 -10.30 9.15 17.02
N MET A 197 -9.31 9.39 16.15
CA MET A 197 -9.41 10.41 15.11
C MET A 197 -10.54 10.10 14.13
N ILE A 198 -10.59 8.87 13.60
CA ILE A 198 -11.67 8.42 12.71
C ILE A 198 -13.01 8.67 13.39
N LYS A 199 -13.19 8.17 14.61
CA LYS A 199 -14.45 8.30 15.37
C LYS A 199 -14.85 9.75 15.61
N SER A 200 -13.90 10.61 15.96
CA SER A 200 -14.15 12.04 16.18
C SER A 200 -14.52 12.79 14.90
N MET A 201 -13.90 12.48 13.78
CA MET A 201 -14.17 13.17 12.51
C MET A 201 -15.46 12.66 11.86
N ASP A 202 -15.71 11.36 11.93
CA ASP A 202 -16.94 10.73 11.42
C ASP A 202 -18.18 11.27 12.15
N SER A 203 -18.13 11.35 13.49
CA SER A 203 -19.19 11.98 14.29
C SER A 203 -19.37 13.48 14.03
N ALA A 204 -18.33 14.17 13.56
CA ALA A 204 -18.40 15.56 13.10
C ALA A 204 -18.91 15.70 11.65
N GLY A 205 -19.34 14.61 11.01
CA GLY A 205 -19.87 14.60 9.65
C GLY A 205 -18.82 14.81 8.56
N LYS A 206 -17.53 14.56 8.85
CA LYS A 206 -16.48 14.66 7.83
C LYS A 206 -16.60 13.52 6.83
N SER A 207 -16.25 13.81 5.57
CA SER A 207 -16.25 12.79 4.53
C SER A 207 -15.16 11.76 4.78
N ARG A 208 -15.34 10.54 4.26
CA ARG A 208 -14.31 9.49 4.32
C ARG A 208 -12.99 9.95 3.72
N ASN A 209 -13.03 10.74 2.65
CA ASN A 209 -11.85 11.29 1.99
C ASN A 209 -11.11 12.30 2.86
N ASP A 210 -11.82 13.17 3.57
CA ASP A 210 -11.20 14.11 4.53
C ASP A 210 -10.52 13.34 5.68
N ILE A 211 -11.18 12.30 6.20
CA ILE A 211 -10.63 11.44 7.25
C ILE A 211 -9.39 10.69 6.73
N MET A 212 -9.45 10.17 5.51
CA MET A 212 -8.32 9.51 4.86
C MET A 212 -7.13 10.45 4.68
N ALA A 213 -7.35 11.70 4.26
CA ALA A 213 -6.28 12.69 4.14
C ALA A 213 -5.59 12.93 5.49
N GLU A 214 -6.37 13.13 6.55
CA GLU A 214 -5.85 13.36 7.91
C GLU A 214 -5.11 12.12 8.45
N LEU A 215 -5.61 10.92 8.18
CA LEU A 215 -4.96 9.66 8.53
C LEU A 215 -3.61 9.50 7.82
N LEU A 216 -3.51 9.84 6.54
CA LEU A 216 -2.25 9.77 5.80
C LEU A 216 -1.24 10.81 6.27
N GLU A 217 -1.71 11.99 6.68
CA GLU A 217 -0.86 13.03 7.25
C GLU A 217 -0.31 12.59 8.61
N LYS A 218 -1.19 12.18 9.53
CA LYS A 218 -0.82 11.94 10.94
C LYS A 218 -0.43 10.51 11.24
N PHE A 219 -0.82 9.53 10.44
CA PHE A 219 -0.52 8.11 10.65
C PHE A 219 -0.01 7.43 9.37
N GLY A 220 0.41 8.21 8.37
CA GLY A 220 1.03 7.68 7.16
C GLY A 220 2.55 7.61 7.22
N ASN A 221 3.18 7.50 6.05
CA ASN A 221 4.63 7.28 5.92
C ASN A 221 5.50 8.46 6.42
N ARG A 222 4.90 9.60 6.77
CA ARG A 222 5.60 10.77 7.33
C ARG A 222 5.64 10.77 8.87
N ASN A 223 4.77 10.03 9.55
CA ASN A 223 4.77 9.95 11.01
C ASN A 223 5.94 9.05 11.49
N PRO A 224 6.86 9.52 12.36
CA PRO A 224 7.96 8.70 12.89
C PRO A 224 7.52 7.43 13.65
N GLU A 225 6.33 7.42 14.23
CA GLU A 225 5.76 6.28 14.94
C GLU A 225 5.23 5.21 13.98
N VAL A 226 4.83 5.61 12.76
CA VAL A 226 4.16 4.74 11.78
C VAL A 226 5.00 4.43 10.54
N LYS A 227 5.98 5.29 10.22
CA LYS A 227 6.83 5.14 9.03
C LYS A 227 7.62 3.84 9.09
N VAL A 228 7.85 3.29 7.91
CA VAL A 228 8.88 2.27 7.71
C VAL A 228 10.19 3.01 7.47
N ASN A 229 11.22 2.71 8.24
CA ASN A 229 12.57 3.22 7.94
C ASN A 229 13.01 2.61 6.60
N GLN A 230 13.36 3.47 5.64
CA GLN A 230 13.92 3.12 4.34
C GLN A 230 15.42 3.33 4.40
#